data_AF-A0A385N318-F1
#
_entry.id   AF-A0A385N318-F1
#
_cell.length_a   1.000
_cell.length_b   1.000
_cell.length_c   1.000
_cell.angle_alpha   90.00
_cell.angle_beta   90.00
_cell.angle_gamma   90.00
#
_symmetry.space_group_name_H-M   'P 1'
#
loop_
_entity.id
_entity.type
_entity.pdbx_description
1 polymer ?
#
loop_
_entity_poly.entity_id
_entity_poly.type
_entity_poly.pdbx_seq_one_letter_code
_entity_poly.pdbx_strand_id
1 'polypeptide(L)'
;MKTDVNCNLNIHAEPTEIAEQIADGFIQPILNRRTEVAGQESSDQLYVDLMYKILLGRVAVIGVGAVGEFKGIAQTLLEDIQRVSEQQNASETQLSEYEFLNQAGRPS
;
A
#
# COMPACT_ATOMS: atom_id res chain seq x y z
N MET A 1 7.60 -8.25 -13.77
CA MET A 1 7.25 -7.06 -12.96
C MET A 1 7.89 -5.83 -13.62
N LYS A 2 7.32 -4.62 -13.50
CA LYS A 2 7.92 -3.41 -14.06
C LYS A 2 9.09 -2.97 -13.18
N THR A 3 10.31 -2.89 -13.70
CA THR A 3 11.52 -2.54 -12.93
C THR A 3 12.16 -1.22 -13.36
N ASP A 4 11.71 -0.66 -14.48
CA ASP A 4 12.16 0.64 -14.95
C ASP A 4 11.49 1.77 -14.17
N VAL A 5 12.32 2.66 -13.63
CA VAL A 5 11.88 3.91 -13.00
C VAL A 5 11.44 4.88 -14.09
N ASN A 6 10.20 5.34 -13.99
CA ASN A 6 9.66 6.41 -14.81
C ASN A 6 8.74 7.28 -13.94
N CYS A 7 9.33 8.31 -13.35
CA CYS A 7 8.66 9.24 -12.46
C CYS A 7 8.86 10.65 -13.01
N ASN A 8 7.83 11.18 -13.68
CA ASN A 8 7.83 12.53 -14.23
C ASN A 8 6.85 13.39 -13.43
N LEU A 9 7.35 14.02 -12.38
CA LEU A 9 6.52 14.78 -11.45
C LEU A 9 6.13 16.13 -12.05
N ASN A 10 4.83 16.33 -12.23
CA ASN A 10 4.27 17.64 -12.52
C ASN A 10 3.89 18.33 -11.19
N ILE A 11 4.62 19.39 -10.82
CA ILE A 11 4.34 20.14 -9.58
C ILE A 11 3.00 20.87 -9.58
N HIS A 12 2.34 20.98 -10.74
CA HIS A 12 1.01 21.55 -10.88
C HIS A 12 -0.10 20.50 -10.84
N ALA A 13 0.23 19.20 -10.80
CA ALA A 13 -0.75 18.15 -10.63
C ALA A 13 -1.29 18.13 -9.19
N GLU A 14 -2.43 17.48 -9.00
CA GLU A 14 -3.01 17.31 -7.68
C GLU A 14 -2.06 16.47 -6.79
N PRO A 15 -1.98 16.74 -5.48
CA PRO A 15 -1.07 16.00 -4.58
C PRO A 15 -1.26 14.48 -4.61
N THR A 16 -2.48 14.00 -4.80
CA THR A 16 -2.81 12.58 -4.93
C THR A 16 -2.20 11.96 -6.19
N GLU A 17 -2.29 12.66 -7.32
CA GLU A 17 -1.71 12.21 -8.58
C GLU A 17 -0.18 12.18 -8.50
N ILE A 18 0.42 13.17 -7.86
CA ILE A 18 1.87 13.19 -7.58
C ILE A 18 2.26 11.98 -6.73
N ALA A 19 1.49 11.67 -5.69
CA ALA A 19 1.76 10.52 -4.81
C ALA A 19 1.67 9.19 -5.57
N GLU A 20 0.66 9.00 -6.42
CA GLU A 20 0.51 7.83 -7.28
C GLU A 20 1.70 7.69 -8.24
N GLN A 21 2.13 8.79 -8.87
CA GLN A 21 3.29 8.79 -9.77
C GLN A 21 4.60 8.45 -9.04
N ILE A 22 4.76 8.83 -7.77
CA ILE A 22 5.90 8.42 -6.94
C ILE A 22 5.80 6.92 -6.62
N ALA A 23 4.63 6.44 -6.20
CA ALA A 23 4.43 5.04 -5.86
C ALA A 23 4.69 4.11 -7.06
N ASP A 24 4.02 4.34 -8.19
CA ASP A 24 4.04 3.47 -9.36
C ASP A 24 5.26 3.71 -10.26
N GLY A 25 5.72 4.95 -10.33
CA GLY A 25 6.80 5.39 -11.20
C GLY A 25 8.19 5.23 -10.60
N PHE A 26 8.31 5.21 -9.27
CA PHE A 26 9.60 5.18 -8.58
C PHE A 26 9.71 4.06 -7.54
N ILE A 27 8.79 4.00 -6.56
CA ILE A 27 8.90 3.05 -5.45
C ILE A 27 8.72 1.60 -5.94
N GLN A 28 7.62 1.31 -6.64
CA GLN A 28 7.30 -0.04 -7.07
C GLN A 28 8.38 -0.64 -8.01
N PRO A 29 8.94 0.09 -8.99
CA PRO A 29 10.03 -0.42 -9.81
C PRO A 29 11.29 -0.81 -9.02
N ILE A 30 11.66 -0.01 -8.02
CA ILE A 30 12.82 -0.29 -7.16
C ILE A 30 12.60 -1.57 -6.33
N LEU A 31 11.41 -1.72 -5.75
CA LEU A 31 11.04 -2.92 -4.98
C LEU A 31 11.02 -4.15 -5.87
N ASN A 32 10.40 -4.07 -7.05
CA ASN A 32 10.38 -5.17 -8.02
C ASN A 32 11.80 -5.58 -8.40
N ARG A 33 12.69 -4.62 -8.65
CA ARG A 33 14.09 -4.90 -8.96
C ARG A 33 14.82 -5.54 -7.77
N ARG A 34 14.51 -5.11 -6.55
CA ARG A 34 15.09 -5.70 -5.34
C ARG A 34 14.63 -7.15 -5.16
N THR A 35 13.35 -7.44 -5.40
CA THR A 35 12.81 -8.80 -5.38
C THR A 35 13.54 -9.69 -6.39
N GLU A 36 13.77 -9.22 -7.63
CA GLU A 36 14.49 -9.97 -8.66
C GLU A 36 15.93 -10.32 -8.26
N VAL A 37 16.63 -9.40 -7.58
CA VAL A 37 18.06 -9.54 -7.28
C VAL A 37 18.34 -10.22 -5.94
N ALA A 38 17.50 -9.97 -4.93
CA ALA A 38 17.76 -10.33 -3.54
C ALA A 38 16.57 -11.02 -2.83
N GLY A 39 15.49 -11.29 -3.55
CA GLY A 39 14.31 -11.96 -3.02
C GLY A 39 13.34 -11.04 -2.27
N GLN A 40 12.18 -11.62 -1.93
CA GLN A 40 11.04 -10.89 -1.36
C GLN A 40 11.35 -10.26 -0.01
N GLU A 41 11.96 -11.01 0.91
CA GLU A 41 12.27 -10.50 2.26
C GLU A 41 13.16 -9.25 2.22
N SER A 42 14.14 -9.21 1.32
CA SER A 42 14.98 -8.02 1.16
C SER A 42 14.23 -6.85 0.53
N SER A 43 13.22 -7.10 -0.31
CA SER A 43 12.35 -6.05 -0.84
C SER A 43 11.43 -5.49 0.25
N ASP A 44 10.85 -6.36 1.09
CA ASP A 44 9.97 -5.96 2.18
C ASP A 44 10.72 -5.08 3.19
N GLN A 45 11.96 -5.44 3.52
CA GLN A 45 12.82 -4.61 4.38
C GLN A 45 13.14 -3.26 3.73
N LEU A 46 13.45 -3.23 2.44
CA LEU A 46 13.69 -1.99 1.70
C LEU A 46 12.47 -1.08 1.69
N TYR A 47 11.26 -1.63 1.55
CA TYR A 47 10.02 -0.86 1.62
C TYR A 47 9.88 -0.14 2.96
N VAL A 48 10.09 -0.85 4.07
CA VAL A 48 10.02 -0.27 5.42
C VAL A 48 11.06 0.85 5.60
N ASP A 49 12.29 0.62 5.15
CA ASP A 49 13.36 1.62 5.23
C ASP A 49 13.05 2.87 4.41
N LEU A 50 12.50 2.71 3.20
CA LEU A 50 12.08 3.84 2.35
C LEU A 50 10.98 4.66 3.02
N MET A 51 9.94 4.00 3.55
CA MET A 51 8.84 4.68 4.24
C MET A 51 9.34 5.44 5.47
N TYR A 52 10.21 4.81 6.26
CA TYR A 52 10.84 5.46 7.42
C TYR A 52 11.63 6.72 7.01
N LYS A 53 12.43 6.64 5.94
CA LYS A 53 13.22 7.79 5.46
C LYS A 53 12.35 8.93 4.93
N ILE A 54 11.26 8.63 4.22
CA ILE A 54 10.31 9.64 3.73
C ILE A 54 9.68 10.38 4.91
N LEU A 55 9.19 9.65 5.92
CA LEU A 55 8.61 10.24 7.12
C LEU A 55 9.66 11.05 7.91
N LEU A 56 10.87 10.52 8.10
CA LEU A 56 11.94 11.24 8.80
C LEU A 56 12.33 12.54 8.08
N GLY A 57 12.36 12.54 6.74
CA GLY A 57 12.60 13.74 5.94
C GLY A 57 11.56 14.82 6.20
N ARG A 58 10.28 14.45 6.36
CA ARG A 58 9.21 15.39 6.71
C ARG A 58 9.40 16.00 8.10
N VAL A 59 9.82 15.20 9.08
CA VAL A 59 10.19 15.72 10.41
C VAL A 59 11.33 16.72 10.33
N ALA A 60 12.35 16.46 9.50
CA ALA A 60 13.48 17.37 9.36
C ALA A 60 13.08 18.74 8.78
N VAL A 61 12.04 18.80 7.92
CA VAL A 61 11.56 20.03 7.30
C VAL A 61 10.61 20.82 8.22
N ILE A 62 9.72 20.13 8.94
CA ILE A 62 8.59 20.76 9.66
C ILE A 62 8.73 20.71 11.19
N GLY A 63 9.63 19.89 11.71
CA GLY A 63 9.87 19.74 13.15
C GLY A 63 8.62 19.25 13.88
N VAL A 64 8.27 19.93 14.98
CA VAL A 64 7.15 19.54 15.85
C VAL A 64 5.79 19.57 15.12
N GLY A 65 5.64 20.39 14.08
CA GLY A 65 4.42 20.44 13.26
C GLY A 65 4.11 19.13 12.53
N ALA A 66 5.13 18.29 12.27
CA ALA A 66 4.95 17.00 11.61
C ALA A 66 4.14 16.00 12.46
N VAL A 67 4.08 16.20 13.79
CA VAL A 67 3.31 15.32 14.69
C VAL A 67 1.82 15.36 14.37
N GLY A 68 1.28 16.54 14.03
CA GLY A 68 -0.12 16.67 13.63
C GLY A 68 -0.40 15.99 12.29
N GLU A 69 0.47 16.19 11.31
CA GLU A 69 0.37 15.56 9.98
C GLU A 69 0.41 14.02 10.08
N PHE A 70 1.33 13.47 10.88
CA PHE A 70 1.44 12.03 11.04
C PHE A 70 0.27 11.40 11.78
N LYS A 71 -0.34 12.11 12.73
CA LYS A 71 -1.59 11.64 13.33
C LYS A 71 -2.71 11.54 12.30
N GLY A 72 -2.80 12.51 11.38
CA GLY A 72 -3.73 12.46 10.26
C GLY A 72 -3.47 11.27 9.35
N ILE A 73 -2.22 11.08 8.92
CA ILE A 73 -1.82 9.94 8.06
C ILE A 73 -2.12 8.60 8.74
N ALA A 74 -1.79 8.46 10.03
CA ALA A 74 -2.06 7.23 10.78
C ALA A 74 -3.56 6.91 10.87
N GLN A 75 -4.40 7.94 11.05
CA GLN A 75 -5.85 7.79 11.09
C GLN A 75 -6.40 7.32 9.73
N THR A 76 -6.00 7.96 8.64
CA THR A 76 -6.40 7.54 7.28
C THR A 76 -5.95 6.12 6.98
N LEU A 77 -4.71 5.77 7.34
CA LEU A 77 -4.20 4.41 7.15
C LEU A 77 -5.01 3.37 7.93
N LEU A 78 -5.42 3.69 9.16
CA LEU A 78 -6.25 2.80 9.98
C LEU A 78 -7.62 2.56 9.32
N GLU A 79 -8.24 3.61 8.78
CA GLU A 79 -9.51 3.52 8.07
C GLU A 79 -9.40 2.66 6.80
N ASP A 80 -8.31 2.82 6.04
CA ASP A 80 -8.05 2.00 4.86
C ASP A 80 -7.81 0.53 5.21
N ILE A 81 -7.03 0.25 6.26
CA ILE A 81 -6.81 -1.12 6.77
C ILE A 81 -8.13 -1.76 7.18
N GLN A 82 -8.97 -1.01 7.92
CA GLN A 82 -10.27 -1.51 8.35
C GLN A 82 -11.16 -1.84 7.14
N ARG A 83 -11.19 -0.97 6.13
CA ARG A 83 -11.94 -1.21 4.89
C ARG A 83 -11.49 -2.48 4.18
N VAL A 84 -10.18 -2.71 4.07
CA VAL A 84 -9.63 -3.94 3.46
C VAL A 84 -10.02 -5.17 4.27
N SER A 85 -9.94 -5.10 5.60
CA SER A 85 -10.35 -6.20 6.49
C SER A 85 -11.84 -6.55 6.32
N GLU A 86 -12.72 -5.55 6.28
CA GLU A 86 -14.16 -5.75 6.05
C GLU A 86 -14.46 -6.37 4.68
N GLN A 87 -13.75 -5.95 3.63
CA GLN A 87 -13.87 -6.52 2.28
C GLN A 87 -13.43 -7.99 2.23
N GLN A 88 -12.35 -8.35 2.92
CA GLN A 88 -11.90 -9.75 3.02
C GLN A 88 -12.95 -10.61 3.73
N ASN A 89 -13.45 -10.16 4.89
CA ASN A 89 -14.47 -10.88 5.66
C ASN A 89 -15.78 -11.06 4.88
N ALA A 90 -16.20 -10.05 4.10
CA ALA A 90 -17.38 -10.14 3.25
C ALA A 90 -17.20 -11.17 2.12
N SER A 91 -16.00 -11.23 1.53
CA SER A 91 -15.68 -12.18 0.46
C SER A 91 -15.66 -13.63 0.97
N GLU A 92 -15.11 -13.85 2.17
CA GLU A 92 -15.11 -15.17 2.83
C GLU A 92 -16.53 -15.63 3.19
N THR A 93 -17.39 -14.71 3.65
CA THR A 93 -18.79 -15.00 3.98
C THR A 93 -19.58 -15.41 2.72
N GLN A 94 -19.38 -14.71 1.60
CA GLN A 94 -20.03 -15.04 0.33
C GLN A 94 -19.56 -16.39 -0.24
N LEU A 95 -18.27 -16.73 -0.12
CA LEU A 95 -17.74 -18.03 -0.52
C LEU A 95 -18.35 -19.17 0.33
N SER A 96 -18.47 -18.97 1.65
CA SER A 96 -19.11 -19.92 2.57
C SER A 96 -20.58 -20.18 2.25
N GLU A 97 -21.35 -19.13 1.95
CA GLU A 97 -22.77 -19.26 1.55
C GLU A 97 -22.93 -20.00 0.21
N TYR A 98 -22.06 -19.71 -0.76
CA TYR A 98 -22.06 -20.41 -2.06
C TYR A 98 -21.72 -21.91 -1.89
N GLU A 99 -20.75 -22.25 -1.04
CA GLU A 99 -20.42 -23.65 -0.73
C GLU A 99 -21.57 -24.37 -0.01
N PHE A 100 -22.20 -23.72 0.98
CA PHE A 100 -23.34 -24.26 1.71
C PHE A 100 -24.53 -24.57 0.79
N LEU A 101 -24.89 -23.63 -0.10
CA LEU A 101 -26.00 -23.79 -1.05
C LEU A 101 -25.72 -24.88 -2.09
N ASN A 102 -24.46 -25.07 -2.49
CA ASN A 102 -24.06 -26.11 -3.43
C ASN A 102 -23.89 -27.50 -2.77
N GLN A 103 -23.76 -27.58 -1.45
CA GLN A 103 -23.81 -28.84 -0.70
C GLN A 103 -25.25 -29.31 -0.43
N ALA A 104 -26.20 -28.38 -0.26
CA ALA A 104 -27.62 -28.69 -0.03
C ALA A 104 -28.35 -29.27 -1.27
N GLY A 105 -27.68 -29.32 -2.44
CA GLY A 105 -28.25 -29.72 -3.72
C GLY A 105 -27.90 -31.12 -4.22
N ARG A 106 -27.35 -32.03 -3.40
CA ARG A 106 -27.26 -33.46 -3.78
C ARG A 106 -28.48 -34.21 -3.21
N PRO A 107 -29.51 -34.53 -4.03
CA PRO A 107 -30.48 -35.52 -3.62
C PRO A 107 -29.75 -36.86 -3.44
N SER A 108 -29.96 -37.50 -2.29
CA SER A 108 -29.59 -38.88 -2.02
C SER A 108 -30.30 -39.84 -2.97
#